data_AF-A0A4R2YXC6-F1
#
_entry.id   AF-A0A4R2YXC6-F1
#
_cell.length_a   1.000
_cell.length_b   1.000
_cell.length_c   1.000
_cell.angle_alpha   90.00
_cell.angle_beta   90.00
_cell.angle_gamma   90.00
#
_symmetry.space_group_name_H-M   'P 1'
#
loop_
_entity.id
_entity.type
_entity.pdbx_description
1 polymer ?
#
loop_
_entity_poly.entity_id
_entity_poly.type
_entity_poly.pdbx_seq_one_letter_code
_entity_poly.pdbx_strand_id
1 'polypeptide(L)' 'MENLTKQQLTLSRIQLIADISQTAQCNPKEFLVMMSLISELAGQALTDENQNAVCYNGSTDDPH' A
#
# COMPACT_ATOMS: atom_id res chain seq x y z
N MET A 1 4.13 15.37 -5.38
CA MET A 1 5.37 14.74 -4.87
C MET A 1 5.14 14.00 -3.55
N GLU A 2 4.27 14.47 -2.64
CA GLU A 2 3.97 13.80 -1.36
C GLU A 2 3.40 12.37 -1.44
N ASN A 3 2.65 12.05 -2.51
CA ASN A 3 2.03 10.73 -2.68
C ASN A 3 3.08 9.61 -2.90
N LEU A 4 4.07 9.90 -3.75
CA LEU A 4 5.25 9.04 -3.96
C LEU A 4 6.01 8.78 -2.66
N THR A 5 6.13 9.78 -1.78
CA THR A 5 6.81 9.64 -0.49
C THR A 5 6.02 8.74 0.47
N LYS A 6 4.68 8.83 0.47
CA LYS A 6 3.81 7.99 1.30
C LYS A 6 3.80 6.54 0.82
N GLN A 7 3.72 6.31 -0.49
CA GLN A 7 3.78 4.97 -1.09
C GLN A 7 5.13 4.29 -0.80
N GLN A 8 6.24 5.02 -0.98
CA GLN A 8 7.57 4.50 -0.64
C GLN A 8 7.70 4.16 0.85
N LEU A 9 7.18 5.01 1.74
CA LEU A 9 7.17 4.74 3.18
C LEU A 9 6.40 3.47 3.51
N THR A 10 5.21 3.28 2.92
CA THR A 10 4.40 2.07 3.12
C THR A 10 5.11 0.82 2.59
N LEU A 11 5.74 0.90 1.41
CA LEU A 11 6.52 -0.20 0.85
C LEU A 11 7.74 -0.56 1.72
N SER A 12 8.48 0.44 2.23
CA SER A 12 9.57 0.21 3.17
C SER A 12 9.10 -0.48 4.45
N ARG A 13 7.89 -0.13 4.92
CA ARG A 13 7.28 -0.77 6.09
C ARG A 13 6.92 -2.23 5.84
N ILE A 14 6.34 -2.53 4.68
CA ILE A 14 6.04 -3.91 4.25
C ILE A 14 7.32 -4.74 4.22
N GLN A 15 8.38 -4.19 3.62
CA GLN A 15 9.66 -4.89 3.49
C GLN A 15 10.28 -5.19 4.86
N LEU A 16 10.30 -4.21 5.77
CA LEU A 16 10.79 -4.42 7.14
C LEU A 16 10.01 -5.52 7.88
N ILE A 17 8.68 -5.53 7.77
CA ILE A 17 7.85 -6.56 8.43
C ILE A 17 8.15 -7.95 7.85
N ALA A 18 8.32 -8.06 6.53
CA ALA A 18 8.68 -9.31 5.88
C ALA A 18 10.04 -9.85 6.35
N ASP A 19 11.05 -8.99 6.42
CA ASP A 19 12.40 -9.34 6.87
C ASP A 19 12.41 -9.80 8.34
N ILE A 20 11.69 -9.07 9.21
CA ILE A 20 11.53 -9.46 10.61
C ILE A 20 10.78 -10.79 10.72
N SER A 21 9.73 -10.99 9.94
CA SER A 21 8.94 -12.24 9.98
C SER A 21 9.76 -13.46 9.56
N GLN A 22 10.66 -13.30 8.59
CA GLN A 22 11.59 -14.38 8.19
C GLN A 22 12.64 -14.66 9.28
N THR A 23 13.23 -13.61 9.86
CA THR A 23 14.31 -13.76 10.86
C THR A 23 13.80 -14.24 12.22
N ALA A 24 12.58 -13.86 12.61
CA ALA A 24 11.98 -14.22 13.89
C ALA A 24 11.53 -15.69 13.98
N GLN A 25 11.64 -16.47 12.89
CA GLN A 25 11.18 -17.87 12.82
C GLN A 25 9.74 -18.03 13.35
N CYS A 26 8.87 -17.11 12.93
CA CYS A 26 7.47 -17.08 13.37
C CYS A 26 6.81 -18.45 13.20
N ASN A 27 6.04 -18.86 14.22
CA ASN A 27 5.20 -20.02 14.08
C ASN A 27 4.08 -19.75 13.04
N PRO A 28 3.40 -20.78 12.51
CA PRO A 28 2.41 -20.59 11.45
C PRO A 28 1.30 -19.60 11.78
N LYS A 29 0.90 -19.47 13.06
CA LYS A 29 -0.14 -18.50 13.47
C LYS A 29 0.38 -17.08 13.45
N GLU A 30 1.59 -16.85 13.94
CA GLU A 30 2.26 -15.54 13.90
C GLU A 30 2.50 -15.10 12.46
N PHE A 31 2.89 -16.03 11.59
CA PHE A 31 3.11 -15.76 10.18
C PHE A 31 1.82 -15.30 9.48
N LEU A 32 0.67 -15.91 9.80
CA LEU A 32 -0.63 -15.48 9.27
C LEU A 32 -1.01 -14.06 9.71
N VAL A 33 -0.70 -13.69 10.94
CA VAL A 33 -0.92 -12.32 11.45
C VAL A 33 -0.05 -11.32 10.66
N MET A 34 1.23 -11.64 10.45
CA MET A 34 2.14 -10.79 9.69
C MET A 34 1.72 -10.66 8.22
N MET A 35 1.28 -11.75 7.59
CA MET A 35 0.76 -11.72 6.21
C MET A 35 -0.53 -10.89 6.10
N SER A 36 -1.40 -10.96 7.10
CA SER A 36 -2.61 -10.13 7.13
C SER A 36 -2.25 -8.64 7.20
N LEU A 37 -1.29 -8.28 8.04
CA LEU A 37 -0.79 -6.91 8.16
C LEU A 37 -0.13 -6.41 6.87
N ILE A 38 0.68 -7.25 6.21
CA ILE A 38 1.28 -6.92 4.91
C ILE A 38 0.20 -6.69 3.85
N SER A 39 -0.83 -7.53 3.82
CA SER A 39 -1.94 -7.39 2.86
C SER A 39 -2.71 -6.09 3.05
N GLU A 40 -2.96 -5.69 4.29
CA GLU A 40 -3.59 -4.40 4.62
C GLU A 40 -2.74 -3.22 4.15
N LEU A 41 -1.44 -3.23 4.45
CA LEU A 41 -0.50 -2.16 4.04
C LEU A 41 -0.37 -2.09 2.51
N ALA A 42 -0.36 -3.24 1.83
CA ALA A 42 -0.33 -3.29 0.37
C ALA A 42 -1.60 -2.67 -0.24
N GLY A 43 -2.77 -2.93 0.34
CA GLY A 43 -4.03 -2.31 -0.07
C GLY A 43 -3.98 -0.78 0.03
N GLN A 44 -3.38 -0.24 1.09
CA GLN A 44 -3.21 1.21 1.25
C GLN A 44 -2.28 1.80 0.19
N ALA A 45 -1.17 1.13 -0.11
CA ALA A 45 -0.22 1.59 -1.12
C ALA A 45 -0.79 1.58 -2.56
N LEU A 46 -1.69 0.63 -2.87
CA LEU A 46 -2.30 0.50 -4.20
C LEU A 46 -3.49 1.43 -4.42
N THR A 47 -4.20 1.82 -3.36
CA THR A 47 -5.40 2.67 -3.47
C THR A 47 -5.04 4.16 -3.62
N ASP A 48 -3.91 4.60 -3.06
CA ASP A 48 -3.46 6.01 -3.12
C ASP A 48 -3.12 6.47 -4.56
N GLU A 49 -2.60 5.58 -5.42
CA GLU A 49 -2.43 5.88 -6.86
C GLU A 49 -3.75 5.93 -7.63
N ASN A 50 -4.75 5.12 -7.23
CA ASN A 50 -6.01 5.00 -7.97
C ASN A 50 -7.02 6.12 -7.64
N GLN A 51 -6.94 6.71 -6.45
CA GLN A 51 -7.80 7.84 -6.08
C GLN A 51 -7.48 9.13 -6.86
N ASN A 52 -6.23 9.32 -7.30
CA ASN A 52 -5.87 10.45 -8.16
C ASN A 52 -6.22 10.23 -9.64
N ALA A 53 -6.28 8.98 -10.11
CA ALA A 53 -6.65 8.67 -11.49
C ALA A 53 -8.17 8.80 -11.76
N VAL A 54 -9.01 8.54 -10.75
CA VAL A 54 -10.48 8.58 -10.88
C VAL A 54 -11.05 10.01 -10.81
N CYS A 55 -10.31 10.98 -10.24
CA CYS A 55 -10.75 12.38 -10.16
C CYS A 55 -10.41 13.24 -11.39
N TYR A 56 -9.70 12.71 -12.40
CA TYR A 56 -9.25 13.48 -13.57
C TYR A 56 -9.90 13.08 -14.89
N ASN A 57 -11.12 12.54 -14.87
CA ASN A 57 -11.84 12.20 -16.09
C ASN A 57 -13.32 12.63 -16.06
N GLY A 58 -13.56 13.91 -15.74
CA GLY A 58 -14.91 14.48 -15.66
C GLY A 58 -14.99 15.98 -15.90
N SER A 59 -14.09 16.56 -16.69
CA SER A 59 -14.18 17.98 -17.07
C SER A 59 -13.73 18.20 -18.53
N THR A 60 -14.44 17.59 -19.46
CA THR A 60 -14.57 18.11 -20.82
C THR A 60 -16.05 18.03 -21.20
N ASP A 61 -16.86 18.88 -20.58
CA ASP A 61 -18.12 19.31 -21.19
C ASP A 61 -17.97 20.79 -21.50
N ASP A 62 -17.67 21.05 -22.77
CA ASP A 62 -17.97 22.30 -23.49
C ASP A 62 -19.41 22.73 -23.19
N PRO A 63 -19.63 24.04 -22.98
CA PRO A 63 -20.85 24.62 -23.53
C PRO A 63 -20.57 25.97 -24.21
N HIS A 64 -20.76 25.93 -25.52
CA HIS A 64 -21.34 26.95 -26.41
C HIS A 64 -20.75 28.37 -26.53
#